data_AF-A0A1Q5S9S1-F1
#
_entry.id   AF-A0A1Q5S9S1-F1
#
_cell.length_a   1.000
_cell.length_b   1.000
_cell.length_c   1.000
_cell.angle_alpha   90.00
_cell.angle_beta   90.00
_cell.angle_gamma   90.00
#
_symmetry.space_group_name_H-M   'P 1'
#
loop_
_entity.id
_entity.type
_entity.pdbx_description
1 polymer ?
#
loop_
_entity_poly.entity_id
_entity_poly.type
_entity_poly.pdbx_seq_one_letter_code
_entity_poly.pdbx_strand_id
1 'polypeptide(L)'
;MHFLRRIGLILLWLAAPVVSFAAVNKNDPYLVPLRGAGNIVLVVASIAIVIILIRGERWRSIAGKLLVMLWCLPPLLMSVAHLRFELRRHDVLSASATEARQLGPHFMVGYSSFPEVARLAERGLIGGVYVTRHNIRGRTVEALRAEIAALQDKRRAASLPPLVIAADQEGGIVGHLAPPLTKVPALATLAGLAPDDQQSKAEEFGRIHGRELAGLGVNLNLAPVLDLKPPVRRNRLDFHTLIGQRAIATDPAVVSTIASAYVRGLEETSVGATLKHFPGIGRVRTDTHHFSANLDTPVRELEATDWIPFREVLSHSRSALMVGHITLTAVDPDRAASHSKRVVDGIIRDKWGYQGVVMTDDLVMGAIYQHDVCKAVVEAINAGVDLLLVAYDGAQFYRIFACALDGSRQGKLDAAMLRASEARLEQGFPTAQARAASSPMRVVDKDQPFAN
;
A
#
# COMPACT_ATOMS: atom_id res chain seq x y z
N MET A 1 9.65 -44.68 -27.14
CA MET A 1 10.85 -43.98 -26.59
C MET A 1 11.29 -42.75 -27.37
N HIS A 2 11.38 -42.80 -28.71
CA HIS A 2 11.87 -41.67 -29.52
C HIS A 2 10.94 -40.43 -29.50
N PHE A 3 9.62 -40.66 -29.46
CA PHE A 3 8.60 -39.61 -29.37
C PHE A 3 8.66 -38.85 -28.03
N LEU A 4 8.74 -39.57 -26.91
CA LEU A 4 8.92 -39.00 -25.57
C LEU A 4 10.20 -38.15 -25.44
N ARG A 5 11.30 -38.59 -26.07
CA ARG A 5 12.56 -37.81 -26.11
C ARG A 5 12.43 -36.51 -26.90
N ARG A 6 11.64 -36.51 -27.98
CA ARG A 6 11.35 -35.29 -28.77
C ARG A 6 10.46 -34.32 -28.01
N ILE A 7 9.43 -34.82 -27.33
CA ILE A 7 8.57 -34.01 -26.46
C ILE A 7 9.39 -33.34 -25.34
N GLY A 8 10.24 -34.12 -24.65
CA GLY A 8 11.11 -33.56 -23.60
C GLY A 8 12.04 -32.45 -24.10
N LEU A 9 12.55 -32.57 -25.33
CA LEU A 9 13.38 -31.52 -25.94
C LEU A 9 12.58 -30.26 -26.25
N ILE A 10 11.37 -30.40 -26.81
CA ILE A 10 10.46 -29.27 -27.07
C ILE A 10 10.11 -28.55 -25.77
N LEU A 11 9.81 -29.30 -24.70
CA LEU A 11 9.52 -28.73 -23.39
C LEU A 11 10.72 -27.93 -22.83
N LEU A 12 11.96 -28.41 -23.03
CA LEU A 12 13.16 -27.66 -22.62
C LEU A 12 13.32 -26.34 -23.37
N TRP A 13 12.98 -26.30 -24.66
CA TRP A 13 12.98 -25.07 -25.45
C TRP A 13 11.91 -24.07 -24.99
N LEU A 14 10.71 -24.56 -24.65
CA LEU A 14 9.61 -23.72 -24.18
C LEU A 14 9.80 -23.25 -22.74
N ALA A 15 10.39 -24.07 -21.88
CA ALA A 15 10.57 -23.76 -20.46
C ALA A 15 11.69 -22.73 -20.22
N ALA A 16 12.77 -22.75 -21.00
CA ALA A 16 13.91 -21.89 -20.72
C ALA A 16 13.61 -20.37 -20.79
N PRO A 17 12.81 -19.86 -21.76
CA PRO A 17 12.35 -18.47 -21.74
C PRO A 17 11.49 -18.12 -20.53
N VAL A 18 10.59 -19.02 -20.11
CA VAL A 18 9.72 -18.84 -18.94
C VAL A 18 10.54 -18.75 -17.66
N VAL A 19 11.50 -19.67 -17.51
CA VAL A 19 12.42 -19.71 -16.37
C VAL A 19 13.35 -18.49 -16.36
N SER A 20 13.82 -18.05 -17.54
CA SER A 20 14.60 -16.81 -17.68
C SER A 20 13.79 -15.57 -17.31
N PHE A 21 12.53 -15.51 -17.72
CA PHE A 21 11.61 -14.42 -17.34
C PHE A 21 11.41 -14.37 -15.82
N ALA A 22 11.17 -15.53 -15.18
CA ALA A 22 11.06 -15.61 -13.72
C ALA A 22 12.37 -15.20 -13.02
N ALA A 23 13.54 -15.56 -13.56
CA ALA A 23 14.84 -15.20 -13.02
C ALA A 23 15.11 -13.68 -13.07
N VAL A 24 14.79 -13.02 -14.18
CA VAL A 24 14.92 -11.55 -14.32
C VAL A 24 14.00 -10.84 -13.33
N ASN A 25 12.78 -11.35 -13.17
CA ASN A 25 11.73 -10.75 -12.36
C ASN A 25 11.65 -11.36 -10.96
N LYS A 26 12.71 -11.97 -10.43
CA LYS A 26 12.68 -12.70 -9.14
C LYS A 26 12.19 -11.87 -7.94
N ASN A 27 12.33 -10.54 -8.03
CA ASN A 27 11.90 -9.59 -7.02
C ASN A 27 10.57 -8.92 -7.38
N ASP A 28 9.85 -9.43 -8.37
CA ASP A 28 8.50 -8.97 -8.67
C ASP A 28 7.54 -9.41 -7.55
N PRO A 29 6.54 -8.60 -7.18
CA PRO A 29 5.55 -8.92 -6.15
C PRO A 29 4.78 -10.22 -6.41
N TYR A 30 4.51 -10.56 -7.67
CA TYR A 30 3.82 -11.81 -8.03
C TYR A 30 4.68 -13.05 -7.78
N LEU A 31 6.00 -12.89 -7.68
CA LEU A 31 6.93 -13.99 -7.45
C LEU A 31 7.37 -14.08 -5.98
N VAL A 32 6.74 -13.34 -5.05
CA VAL A 32 7.01 -13.47 -3.60
C VAL A 32 6.96 -14.93 -3.12
N PRO A 33 5.98 -15.78 -3.51
CA PRO A 33 5.96 -17.18 -3.10
C PRO A 33 7.14 -18.02 -3.60
N LEU A 34 7.82 -17.59 -4.66
CA LEU A 34 8.99 -18.27 -5.23
C LEU A 34 10.32 -17.78 -4.62
N ARG A 35 10.32 -16.69 -3.84
CA ARG A 35 11.55 -16.18 -3.23
C ARG A 35 12.12 -17.17 -2.21
N GLY A 36 13.43 -17.08 -1.98
CA GLY A 36 14.15 -18.03 -1.13
C GLY A 36 14.32 -19.37 -1.83
N ALA A 37 13.65 -20.42 -1.33
CA ALA A 37 13.83 -21.80 -1.81
C ALA A 37 13.48 -21.97 -3.29
N GLY A 38 12.44 -21.30 -3.80
CA GLY A 38 12.04 -21.40 -5.21
C GLY A 38 13.14 -20.90 -6.17
N ASN A 39 13.78 -19.77 -5.85
CA ASN A 39 14.93 -19.24 -6.59
C ASN A 39 16.12 -20.22 -6.58
N ILE A 40 16.41 -20.85 -5.43
CA ILE A 40 17.47 -21.87 -5.32
C ILE A 40 17.13 -23.07 -6.22
N VAL A 41 15.91 -23.58 -6.15
CA VAL A 41 15.43 -24.69 -6.99
C VAL A 41 15.56 -24.33 -8.47
N LEU A 42 15.18 -23.12 -8.87
CA LEU A 42 15.25 -22.65 -10.26
C LEU A 42 16.69 -22.65 -10.78
N VAL A 43 17.64 -22.16 -9.99
CA VAL A 43 19.07 -22.17 -10.35
C VAL A 43 19.63 -23.58 -10.41
N VAL A 44 19.38 -24.40 -9.38
CA VAL A 44 19.87 -25.77 -9.32
C VAL A 44 19.30 -26.60 -10.48
N ALA A 45 18.01 -26.46 -10.79
CA ALA A 45 17.38 -27.13 -11.91
C ALA A 45 17.99 -26.68 -13.25
N SER A 46 18.23 -25.37 -13.43
CA SER A 46 18.84 -24.84 -14.65
C SER A 46 20.26 -25.39 -14.86
N ILE A 47 21.07 -25.42 -13.79
CA ILE A 47 22.44 -25.98 -13.82
C ILE A 47 22.38 -27.50 -14.11
N ALA A 48 21.47 -28.23 -13.47
CA ALA A 48 21.30 -29.66 -13.71
C ALA A 48 20.91 -29.95 -15.17
N ILE A 49 20.02 -29.14 -15.76
CA ILE A 49 19.64 -29.26 -17.17
C ILE A 49 20.84 -29.02 -18.08
N VAL A 50 21.67 -27.99 -17.80
CA VAL A 50 22.92 -27.76 -18.55
C VAL A 50 23.83 -28.98 -18.47
N ILE A 51 24.05 -29.55 -17.28
CA ILE A 51 24.89 -30.75 -17.08
C ILE A 51 24.32 -31.93 -17.87
N ILE A 52 23.01 -32.16 -17.85
CA ILE A 52 22.35 -33.24 -18.59
C ILE A 52 22.50 -33.06 -20.10
N LEU A 53 22.34 -31.83 -20.62
CA LEU A 53 22.49 -31.52 -22.04
C LEU A 53 23.94 -31.73 -22.52
N ILE A 54 24.92 -31.38 -21.68
CA ILE A 54 26.35 -31.60 -21.97
C ILE A 54 26.68 -33.09 -21.94
N ARG A 55 26.30 -33.81 -20.87
CA ARG A 55 26.55 -35.26 -20.72
C ARG A 55 25.85 -36.11 -21.77
N GLY A 56 24.68 -35.69 -22.24
CA GLY A 56 23.95 -36.36 -23.31
C GLY A 56 24.48 -36.07 -24.71
N GLU A 57 25.64 -35.42 -24.84
CA GLU A 57 26.28 -34.98 -26.10
C GLU A 57 25.41 -34.11 -27.02
N ARG A 58 24.28 -33.59 -26.50
CA ARG A 58 23.31 -32.83 -27.30
C ARG A 58 23.90 -31.50 -27.78
N TRP A 59 24.88 -30.97 -27.06
CA TRP A 59 25.61 -29.74 -27.37
C TRP A 59 26.47 -29.80 -28.64
N ARG A 60 26.67 -30.97 -29.26
CA ARG A 60 27.50 -31.08 -30.48
C ARG A 60 26.87 -30.40 -31.70
N SER A 61 25.54 -30.32 -31.76
CA SER A 61 24.80 -29.61 -32.82
C SER A 61 24.65 -28.12 -32.52
N ILE A 62 24.47 -27.29 -33.56
CA ILE A 62 24.19 -25.85 -33.40
C ILE A 62 22.97 -25.61 -32.50
N ALA A 63 21.86 -26.33 -32.76
CA ALA A 63 20.65 -26.24 -31.95
C ALA A 63 20.90 -26.63 -30.49
N GLY A 64 21.72 -27.65 -30.25
CA GLY A 64 22.11 -28.05 -28.89
C GLY A 64 22.95 -27.01 -28.17
N LYS A 65 23.90 -26.36 -28.85
CA LYS A 65 24.68 -25.24 -28.29
C LYS A 65 23.76 -24.09 -27.88
N LEU A 66 22.82 -23.72 -28.76
CA LEU A 66 21.82 -22.69 -28.48
C LEU A 66 20.96 -23.06 -27.26
N LEU A 67 20.50 -24.31 -27.15
CA LEU A 67 19.71 -24.76 -26.01
C LEU A 67 20.52 -24.72 -24.70
N VAL A 68 21.80 -25.13 -24.71
CA VAL A 68 22.68 -25.02 -23.54
C VAL A 68 22.84 -23.56 -23.13
N MET A 69 23.13 -22.65 -24.08
CA MET A 69 23.25 -21.23 -23.80
C MET A 69 21.95 -20.66 -23.20
N LEU A 70 20.80 -21.06 -23.73
CA LEU A 70 19.49 -20.65 -23.23
C LEU A 70 19.26 -21.08 -21.78
N TRP A 71 19.74 -22.27 -21.37
CA TRP A 71 19.65 -22.76 -20.00
C TRP A 71 20.76 -22.23 -19.06
N CYS A 72 21.82 -21.62 -19.60
CA CYS A 72 22.76 -20.82 -18.81
C CYS A 72 22.22 -19.43 -18.45
N LEU A 73 21.21 -18.92 -19.18
CA LEU A 73 20.65 -17.59 -18.94
C LEU A 73 19.96 -17.44 -17.58
N PRO A 74 19.08 -18.34 -17.10
CA PRO A 74 18.36 -18.08 -15.86
C PRO A 74 19.25 -17.86 -14.64
N PRO A 75 20.29 -18.68 -14.35
CA PRO A 75 21.20 -18.40 -13.23
C PRO A 75 21.91 -17.06 -13.38
N LEU A 76 22.40 -16.73 -14.57
CA LEU A 76 23.07 -15.46 -14.85
C LEU A 76 22.13 -14.26 -14.62
N LEU A 77 20.92 -14.32 -15.18
CA LEU A 77 19.90 -13.27 -15.05
C LEU A 77 19.47 -13.11 -13.59
N MET A 78 19.36 -14.21 -12.84
CA MET A 78 19.03 -14.17 -11.42
C MET A 78 20.14 -13.52 -10.58
N SER A 79 21.41 -13.82 -10.89
CA SER A 79 22.57 -13.16 -10.27
C SER A 79 22.61 -11.67 -10.57
N VAL A 80 22.37 -11.26 -11.82
CA VAL A 80 22.28 -9.83 -12.20
C VAL A 80 21.13 -9.14 -11.48
N ALA A 81 19.95 -9.76 -11.43
CA ALA A 81 18.80 -9.22 -10.70
C ALA A 81 19.07 -9.10 -9.19
N HIS A 82 19.78 -10.06 -8.60
CA HIS A 82 20.19 -10.00 -7.20
C HIS A 82 21.18 -8.87 -6.94
N LEU A 83 22.21 -8.76 -7.79
CA LEU A 83 23.22 -7.70 -7.69
C LEU A 83 22.58 -6.32 -7.80
N ARG A 84 21.67 -6.11 -8.76
CA ARG A 84 20.91 -4.85 -8.90
C ARG A 84 20.13 -4.51 -7.63
N PHE A 85 19.52 -5.51 -6.99
CA PHE A 85 18.81 -5.31 -5.73
C PHE A 85 19.77 -4.95 -4.59
N GLU A 86 20.89 -5.66 -4.42
CA GLU A 86 21.85 -5.35 -3.36
C GLU A 86 22.53 -3.99 -3.57
N LEU A 87 22.81 -3.60 -4.82
CA LEU A 87 23.33 -2.26 -5.13
C LEU A 87 22.34 -1.15 -4.73
N ARG A 88 21.04 -1.31 -5.07
CA ARG A 88 19.99 -0.36 -4.66
C ARG A 88 19.83 -0.33 -3.14
N ARG A 89 19.80 -1.51 -2.52
CA ARG A 89 19.71 -1.63 -1.07
C ARG A 89 20.90 -0.95 -0.40
N HIS A 90 22.11 -1.13 -0.91
CA HIS A 90 23.30 -0.46 -0.41
C HIS A 90 23.19 1.07 -0.59
N ASP A 91 22.80 1.57 -1.76
CA ASP A 91 22.63 3.02 -2.01
C ASP A 91 21.64 3.65 -1.02
N VAL A 92 20.44 3.06 -0.87
CA VAL A 92 19.44 3.49 0.13
C VAL A 92 20.00 3.39 1.56
N LEU A 93 20.71 2.30 1.88
CA LEU A 93 21.34 2.13 3.18
C LEU A 93 22.59 3.01 3.39
N SER A 94 23.03 3.74 2.38
CA SER A 94 24.13 4.71 2.44
C SER A 94 23.67 6.15 2.31
N ALA A 95 22.36 6.40 2.11
CA ALA A 95 21.77 7.74 2.08
C ALA A 95 22.22 8.55 3.31
N SER A 96 22.60 9.79 3.08
CA SER A 96 23.05 10.73 4.10
C SER A 96 21.94 10.99 5.13
N ALA A 97 22.31 11.48 6.32
CA ALA A 97 21.35 11.85 7.35
C ALA A 97 20.36 12.92 6.85
N THR A 98 20.79 13.83 5.98
CA THR A 98 19.95 14.86 5.37
C THR A 98 18.93 14.25 4.41
N GLU A 99 19.36 13.36 3.51
CA GLU A 99 18.46 12.67 2.58
C GLU A 99 17.44 11.80 3.33
N ALA A 100 17.90 11.09 4.38
CA ALA A 100 17.02 10.28 5.22
C ALA A 100 15.98 11.13 5.95
N ARG A 101 16.39 12.25 6.58
CA ARG A 101 15.46 13.16 7.27
C ARG A 101 14.46 13.81 6.30
N GLN A 102 14.88 14.16 5.09
CA GLN A 102 14.02 14.80 4.11
C GLN A 102 12.98 13.83 3.53
N LEU A 103 13.36 12.58 3.23
CA LEU A 103 12.50 11.65 2.49
C LEU A 103 11.83 10.62 3.40
N GLY A 104 12.54 10.13 4.40
CA GLY A 104 12.09 9.04 5.26
C GLY A 104 10.74 9.24 5.93
N PRO A 105 10.40 10.43 6.48
CA PRO A 105 9.09 10.69 7.08
C PRO A 105 7.91 10.34 6.16
N HIS A 106 8.11 10.42 4.83
CA HIS A 106 7.08 10.18 3.83
C HIS A 106 6.89 8.70 3.45
N PHE A 107 7.58 7.76 4.10
CA PHE A 107 7.46 6.33 3.78
C PHE A 107 6.91 5.52 4.96
N MET A 108 5.92 4.68 4.64
CA MET A 108 5.40 3.65 5.51
C MET A 108 5.65 2.27 4.88
N VAL A 109 6.26 1.36 5.65
CA VAL A 109 6.70 0.06 5.12
C VAL A 109 6.18 -1.10 5.95
N GLY A 110 5.60 -2.12 5.34
CA GLY A 110 5.41 -3.41 5.99
C GLY A 110 6.67 -4.25 5.94
N TYR A 111 6.79 -5.24 6.82
CA TYR A 111 8.06 -5.95 7.00
C TYR A 111 7.86 -7.44 7.34
N SER A 112 8.86 -8.24 6.97
CA SER A 112 8.98 -9.66 7.33
C SER A 112 10.20 -9.96 8.21
N SER A 113 11.08 -8.97 8.43
CA SER A 113 12.34 -9.11 9.16
C SER A 113 12.50 -7.94 10.12
N PHE A 114 12.45 -8.22 11.43
CA PHE A 114 12.65 -7.19 12.46
C PHE A 114 14.02 -6.49 12.33
N PRO A 115 15.17 -7.19 12.19
CA PRO A 115 16.46 -6.53 12.05
C PRO A 115 16.54 -5.57 10.85
N GLU A 116 15.79 -5.85 9.79
CA GLU A 116 15.75 -5.02 8.60
C GLU A 116 14.95 -3.74 8.83
N VAL A 117 13.70 -3.85 9.28
CA VAL A 117 12.86 -2.67 9.55
C VAL A 117 13.41 -1.81 10.69
N ALA A 118 14.03 -2.44 11.70
CA ALA A 118 14.73 -1.75 12.77
C ALA A 118 15.84 -0.83 12.22
N ARG A 119 16.64 -1.32 11.27
CA ARG A 119 17.69 -0.53 10.63
C ARG A 119 17.12 0.66 9.84
N LEU A 120 15.99 0.47 9.16
CA LEU A 120 15.32 1.56 8.44
C LEU A 120 14.80 2.63 9.41
N ALA A 121 14.18 2.20 10.52
CA ALA A 121 13.66 3.09 11.56
C ALA A 121 14.78 3.91 12.23
N GLU A 122 15.87 3.25 12.66
CA GLU A 122 17.03 3.89 13.31
C GLU A 122 17.70 4.93 12.42
N ARG A 123 17.81 4.66 11.13
CA ARG A 123 18.47 5.57 10.18
C ARG A 123 17.56 6.68 9.67
N GLY A 124 16.31 6.71 10.11
CA GLY A 124 15.34 7.72 9.66
C GLY A 124 14.88 7.54 8.22
N LEU A 125 15.00 6.35 7.65
CA LEU A 125 14.59 6.07 6.26
C LEU A 125 13.08 5.84 6.12
N ILE A 126 12.36 5.71 7.22
CA ILE A 126 10.91 5.54 7.27
C ILE A 126 10.30 6.40 8.38
N GLY A 127 9.06 6.82 8.14
CA GLY A 127 8.20 7.53 9.09
C GLY A 127 7.13 6.61 9.70
N GLY A 128 6.86 5.47 9.08
CA GLY A 128 5.91 4.50 9.63
C GLY A 128 6.18 3.06 9.25
N VAL A 129 5.50 2.15 9.96
CA VAL A 129 5.45 0.73 9.64
C VAL A 129 4.01 0.25 9.54
N TYR A 130 3.78 -0.68 8.63
CA TYR A 130 2.48 -1.31 8.42
C TYR A 130 2.51 -2.76 8.92
N VAL A 131 1.67 -3.06 9.90
CA VAL A 131 1.61 -4.35 10.58
C VAL A 131 0.45 -5.18 10.02
N THR A 132 0.74 -6.41 9.65
CA THR A 132 -0.22 -7.31 9.00
C THR A 132 -0.38 -8.62 9.75
N ARG A 133 -1.25 -9.50 9.22
CA ARG A 133 -1.39 -10.89 9.66
C ARG A 133 -0.06 -11.63 9.71
N HIS A 134 0.86 -11.32 8.79
CA HIS A 134 2.17 -11.99 8.74
C HIS A 134 2.97 -11.77 10.02
N ASN A 135 2.88 -10.57 10.62
CA ASN A 135 3.67 -10.18 11.79
C ASN A 135 3.21 -10.83 13.09
N ILE A 136 1.93 -11.24 13.17
CA ILE A 136 1.32 -11.86 14.36
C ILE A 136 1.07 -13.38 14.21
N ARG A 137 1.13 -13.92 13.00
CA ARG A 137 0.87 -15.35 12.74
C ARG A 137 1.84 -16.22 13.55
N GLY A 138 1.28 -17.10 14.38
CA GLY A 138 2.06 -18.01 15.23
C GLY A 138 2.77 -17.32 16.40
N ARG A 139 2.41 -16.08 16.72
CA ARG A 139 2.98 -15.28 17.82
C ARG A 139 1.87 -14.79 18.74
N THR A 140 2.24 -14.37 19.94
CA THR A 140 1.31 -13.75 20.89
C THR A 140 1.19 -12.24 20.65
N VAL A 141 0.12 -11.64 21.16
CA VAL A 141 -0.12 -10.19 21.14
C VAL A 141 1.04 -9.46 21.86
N GLU A 142 1.53 -10.00 22.97
CA GLU A 142 2.63 -9.45 23.76
C GLU A 142 3.95 -9.43 22.96
N ALA A 143 4.20 -10.49 22.17
CA ALA A 143 5.40 -10.56 21.34
C ALA A 143 5.41 -9.47 20.26
N LEU A 144 4.26 -9.21 19.62
CA LEU A 144 4.13 -8.13 18.65
C LEU A 144 4.21 -6.74 19.31
N ARG A 145 3.57 -6.58 20.48
CA ARG A 145 3.66 -5.35 21.28
C ARG A 145 5.10 -5.01 21.63
N ALA A 146 5.87 -5.99 22.12
CA ALA A 146 7.27 -5.82 22.45
C ALA A 146 8.12 -5.45 21.22
N GLU A 147 7.81 -6.03 20.07
CA GLU A 147 8.48 -5.71 18.80
C GLU A 147 8.21 -4.26 18.36
N ILE A 148 6.96 -3.80 18.41
CA ILE A 148 6.57 -2.42 18.11
C ILE A 148 7.25 -1.45 19.09
N ALA A 149 7.24 -1.76 20.40
CA ALA A 149 7.93 -0.95 21.40
C ALA A 149 9.43 -0.84 21.10
N ALA A 150 10.08 -1.94 20.73
CA ALA A 150 11.50 -1.93 20.36
C ALA A 150 11.78 -1.05 19.13
N LEU A 151 10.88 -0.96 18.15
CA LEU A 151 11.02 -0.01 17.03
C LEU A 151 10.91 1.44 17.48
N GLN A 152 9.99 1.74 18.40
CA GLN A 152 9.86 3.08 18.96
C GLN A 152 11.08 3.46 19.82
N ASP A 153 11.64 2.52 20.58
CA ASP A 153 12.85 2.75 21.39
C ASP A 153 14.04 3.11 20.51
N LYS A 154 14.18 2.41 19.37
CA LYS A 154 15.19 2.68 18.34
C LYS A 154 15.07 4.09 17.76
N ARG A 155 13.85 4.56 17.49
CA ARG A 155 13.61 5.95 17.06
C ARG A 155 13.99 6.97 18.11
N ARG A 156 13.60 6.74 19.37
CA ARG A 156 13.94 7.62 20.48
C ARG A 156 15.45 7.70 20.68
N ALA A 157 16.16 6.57 20.64
CA ALA A 157 17.62 6.54 20.73
C ALA A 157 18.31 7.29 19.58
N ALA A 158 17.71 7.29 18.39
CA ALA A 158 18.18 8.05 17.23
C ALA A 158 17.77 9.53 17.24
N SER A 159 17.03 10.01 18.26
CA SER A 159 16.46 11.36 18.32
C SER A 159 15.58 11.70 17.11
N LEU A 160 14.80 10.73 16.65
CA LEU A 160 13.86 10.87 15.54
C LEU A 160 12.41 10.86 16.05
N PRO A 161 11.46 11.49 15.34
CA PRO A 161 10.03 11.44 15.67
C PRO A 161 9.53 10.00 15.83
N PRO A 162 8.51 9.70 16.65
CA PRO A 162 7.97 8.35 16.77
C PRO A 162 7.47 7.83 15.41
N LEU A 163 7.50 6.51 15.20
CA LEU A 163 6.91 5.91 14.01
C LEU A 163 5.39 5.98 14.07
N VAL A 164 4.77 6.19 12.91
CA VAL A 164 3.39 5.84 12.67
C VAL A 164 3.30 4.32 12.57
N ILE A 165 2.53 3.69 13.45
CA ILE A 165 2.32 2.24 13.45
C ILE A 165 0.91 2.01 12.94
N ALA A 166 0.80 1.50 11.70
CA ALA A 166 -0.48 1.28 11.04
C ALA A 166 -0.87 -0.20 10.99
N ALA A 167 -2.17 -0.47 10.94
CA ALA A 167 -2.72 -1.80 10.62
C ALA A 167 -4.06 -1.68 9.88
N ASP A 168 -4.42 -2.70 9.11
CA ASP A 168 -5.73 -2.80 8.44
C ASP A 168 -6.67 -3.67 9.29
N GLN A 169 -7.52 -3.00 10.07
CA GLN A 169 -8.53 -3.64 10.91
C GLN A 169 -9.90 -2.98 10.65
N GLU A 170 -10.52 -3.35 9.54
CA GLU A 170 -11.84 -2.85 9.10
C GLU A 170 -13.00 -3.60 9.78
N GLY A 171 -12.77 -4.88 10.10
CA GLY A 171 -13.82 -5.82 10.48
C GLY A 171 -14.25 -6.70 9.31
N GLY A 172 -15.04 -7.73 9.59
CA GLY A 172 -15.50 -8.67 8.57
C GLY A 172 -14.35 -9.49 7.96
N ILE A 173 -14.14 -9.35 6.64
CA ILE A 173 -13.11 -10.10 5.91
C ILE A 173 -11.72 -9.47 6.01
N VAL A 174 -11.63 -8.17 6.30
CA VAL A 174 -10.37 -7.44 6.50
C VAL A 174 -10.18 -7.14 7.98
N GLY A 175 -9.68 -8.16 8.68
CA GLY A 175 -9.21 -8.05 10.07
C GLY A 175 -7.86 -8.76 10.15
N HIS A 176 -6.79 -8.07 9.75
CA HIS A 176 -5.49 -8.72 9.56
C HIS A 176 -4.93 -9.29 10.87
N LEU A 177 -5.25 -8.67 12.01
CA LEU A 177 -4.72 -9.06 13.31
C LEU A 177 -5.66 -9.99 14.11
N ALA A 178 -6.83 -10.35 13.57
CA ALA A 178 -7.71 -11.38 14.13
C ALA A 178 -7.29 -12.80 13.65
N PRO A 179 -7.45 -13.88 14.46
CA PRO A 179 -8.10 -13.96 15.78
C PRO A 179 -7.28 -13.62 17.05
N PRO A 180 -5.97 -13.27 17.02
CA PRO A 180 -5.32 -12.74 18.21
C PRO A 180 -6.01 -11.49 18.79
N LEU A 181 -6.60 -10.66 17.92
CA LEU A 181 -7.54 -9.59 18.26
C LEU A 181 -8.99 -10.01 18.03
N THR A 182 -9.92 -9.26 18.62
CA THR A 182 -11.37 -9.50 18.48
C THR A 182 -11.79 -9.40 17.02
N LYS A 183 -12.54 -10.42 16.56
CA LYS A 183 -13.14 -10.42 15.23
C LYS A 183 -14.45 -9.64 15.26
N VAL A 184 -14.38 -8.36 14.91
CA VAL A 184 -15.56 -7.50 14.74
C VAL A 184 -16.25 -7.78 13.39
N PRO A 185 -17.60 -7.81 13.31
CA PRO A 185 -18.33 -7.91 12.05
C PRO A 185 -18.00 -6.77 11.07
N ALA A 186 -18.35 -6.94 9.79
CA ALA A 186 -18.20 -5.85 8.81
C ALA A 186 -19.15 -4.70 9.16
N LEU A 187 -18.73 -3.44 9.01
CA LEU A 187 -19.61 -2.27 9.22
C LEU A 187 -20.88 -2.30 8.37
N ALA A 188 -20.84 -2.98 7.21
CA ALA A 188 -22.00 -3.23 6.38
C ALA A 188 -23.16 -3.97 7.07
N THR A 189 -22.90 -4.70 8.16
CA THR A 189 -23.98 -5.35 8.95
C THR A 189 -24.83 -4.34 9.71
N LEU A 190 -24.34 -3.12 9.88
CA LEU A 190 -25.05 -2.06 10.60
C LEU A 190 -26.00 -1.28 9.70
N ALA A 191 -25.81 -1.29 8.38
CA ALA A 191 -26.53 -0.45 7.43
C ALA A 191 -28.07 -0.61 7.43
N GLY A 192 -28.59 -1.75 7.91
CA GLY A 192 -30.03 -2.02 8.00
C GLY A 192 -30.66 -1.72 9.36
N LEU A 193 -29.89 -1.24 10.33
CA LEU A 193 -30.39 -0.91 11.67
C LEU A 193 -31.04 0.47 11.71
N ALA A 194 -31.75 0.79 12.79
CA ALA A 194 -32.24 2.14 13.05
C ALA A 194 -31.07 3.12 13.20
N PRO A 195 -31.19 4.40 12.81
CA PRO A 195 -30.07 5.35 12.83
C PRO A 195 -29.30 5.44 14.16
N ASP A 196 -30.00 5.42 15.31
CA ASP A 196 -29.34 5.46 16.63
C ASP A 196 -28.56 4.18 16.93
N ASP A 197 -29.07 3.02 16.48
CA ASP A 197 -28.37 1.73 16.58
C ASP A 197 -27.17 1.67 15.62
N GLN A 198 -27.28 2.27 14.43
CA GLN A 198 -26.16 2.39 13.50
C GLN A 198 -24.98 3.11 14.14
N GLN A 199 -25.25 4.28 14.73
CA GLN A 199 -24.22 5.11 15.36
C GLN A 199 -23.62 4.42 16.58
N SER A 200 -24.46 4.01 17.54
CA SER A 200 -23.98 3.42 18.80
C SER A 200 -23.15 2.15 18.59
N LYS A 201 -23.56 1.26 17.68
CA LYS A 201 -22.81 0.04 17.37
C LYS A 201 -21.55 0.30 16.54
N ALA A 202 -21.59 1.25 15.62
CA ALA A 202 -20.40 1.62 14.84
C ALA A 202 -19.32 2.21 15.74
N GLU A 203 -19.71 3.08 16.68
CA GLU A 203 -18.81 3.64 17.69
C GLU A 203 -18.24 2.56 18.62
N GLU A 204 -19.07 1.59 19.03
CA GLU A 204 -18.60 0.42 19.76
C GLU A 204 -17.57 -0.40 18.98
N PHE A 205 -17.81 -0.65 17.68
CA PHE A 205 -16.87 -1.37 16.82
C PHE A 205 -15.54 -0.61 16.71
N GLY A 206 -15.60 0.70 16.53
CA GLY A 206 -14.43 1.59 16.53
C GLY A 206 -13.65 1.50 17.83
N ARG A 207 -14.33 1.57 18.98
CA ARG A 207 -13.73 1.48 20.31
C ARG A 207 -13.13 0.10 20.62
N ILE A 208 -13.69 -0.99 20.10
CA ILE A 208 -13.10 -2.33 20.23
C ILE A 208 -11.77 -2.38 19.47
N HIS A 209 -11.78 -2.05 18.17
CA HIS A 209 -10.55 -2.03 17.37
C HIS A 209 -9.53 -1.07 17.94
N GLY A 210 -9.96 0.14 18.29
CA GLY A 210 -9.10 1.18 18.82
C GLY A 210 -8.37 0.77 20.11
N ARG A 211 -9.09 0.21 21.10
CA ARG A 211 -8.46 -0.26 22.34
C ARG A 211 -7.45 -1.38 22.11
N GLU A 212 -7.78 -2.34 21.26
CA GLU A 212 -6.90 -3.49 21.00
C GLU A 212 -5.67 -3.10 20.17
N LEU A 213 -5.84 -2.23 19.17
CA LEU A 213 -4.76 -1.66 18.37
C LEU A 213 -3.83 -0.78 19.21
N ALA A 214 -4.39 0.15 19.99
CA ALA A 214 -3.60 0.95 20.94
C ALA A 214 -2.86 0.05 21.96
N GLY A 215 -3.51 -1.05 22.37
CA GLY A 215 -2.91 -2.10 23.19
C GLY A 215 -1.62 -2.66 22.58
N LEU A 216 -1.58 -2.89 21.27
CA LEU A 216 -0.37 -3.34 20.56
C LEU A 216 0.68 -2.23 20.35
N GLY A 217 0.30 -0.96 20.50
CA GLY A 217 1.10 0.19 20.09
C GLY A 217 0.84 0.64 18.65
N VAL A 218 -0.21 0.13 18.01
CA VAL A 218 -0.74 0.64 16.73
C VAL A 218 -1.46 1.96 17.00
N ASN A 219 -1.15 3.00 16.25
CA ASN A 219 -1.70 4.35 16.43
C ASN A 219 -2.43 4.89 15.19
N LEU A 220 -2.46 4.13 14.10
CA LEU A 220 -3.27 4.41 12.92
C LEU A 220 -3.98 3.14 12.45
N ASN A 221 -5.30 3.19 12.32
CA ASN A 221 -6.06 2.14 11.66
C ASN A 221 -6.35 2.59 10.23
N LEU A 222 -6.04 1.73 9.25
CA LEU A 222 -6.36 1.96 7.85
C LEU A 222 -7.82 1.57 7.58
N ALA A 223 -8.75 2.21 8.28
CA ALA A 223 -10.20 2.02 8.23
C ALA A 223 -10.88 3.30 8.74
N PRO A 224 -12.15 3.57 8.38
CA PRO A 224 -13.07 2.71 7.63
C PRO A 224 -13.05 2.89 6.10
N VAL A 225 -13.68 1.94 5.41
CA VAL A 225 -13.99 2.02 3.98
C VAL A 225 -15.21 2.92 3.76
N LEU A 226 -15.05 3.96 2.94
CA LEU A 226 -16.10 4.94 2.59
C LEU A 226 -16.59 4.80 1.15
N ASP A 227 -15.98 3.91 0.38
CA ASP A 227 -16.48 3.56 -0.94
C ASP A 227 -17.95 3.16 -0.90
N LEU A 228 -18.76 3.68 -1.82
CA LEU A 228 -20.15 3.25 -1.94
C LEU A 228 -20.22 1.82 -2.43
N LYS A 229 -21.18 1.07 -1.89
CA LYS A 229 -21.34 -0.34 -2.21
C LYS A 229 -21.73 -0.52 -3.69
N PRO A 230 -21.01 -1.34 -4.47
CA PRO A 230 -21.41 -1.64 -5.83
C PRO A 230 -22.77 -2.35 -5.86
N PRO A 231 -23.56 -2.16 -6.93
CA PRO A 231 -24.80 -2.90 -7.13
C PRO A 231 -24.56 -4.40 -7.29
N VAL A 232 -23.40 -4.79 -7.84
CA VAL A 232 -23.01 -6.18 -8.02
C VAL A 232 -22.10 -6.62 -6.86
N ARG A 233 -22.60 -7.52 -6.01
CA ARG A 233 -21.86 -8.02 -4.84
C ARG A 233 -20.59 -8.81 -5.18
N ARG A 234 -20.56 -9.47 -6.35
CA ARG A 234 -19.42 -10.26 -6.80
C ARG A 234 -19.02 -9.86 -8.21
N ASN A 235 -17.93 -9.12 -8.32
CA ASN A 235 -17.30 -8.80 -9.57
C ASN A 235 -16.27 -9.90 -9.92
N ARG A 236 -16.34 -10.46 -11.14
CA ARG A 236 -15.46 -11.56 -11.57
C ARG A 236 -14.00 -11.13 -11.76
N LEU A 237 -13.75 -9.83 -11.89
CA LEU A 237 -12.42 -9.24 -12.04
C LEU A 237 -11.96 -8.51 -10.77
N ASP A 238 -12.67 -8.70 -9.66
CA ASP A 238 -12.31 -8.23 -8.32
C ASP A 238 -11.92 -9.43 -7.44
N PHE A 239 -10.62 -9.63 -7.23
CA PHE A 239 -10.07 -10.85 -6.62
C PHE A 239 -9.66 -10.65 -5.16
N HIS A 240 -9.07 -9.49 -4.87
CA HIS A 240 -8.47 -9.11 -3.60
C HIS A 240 -9.12 -7.87 -2.99
N THR A 241 -9.54 -6.90 -3.82
CA THR A 241 -10.22 -5.69 -3.34
C THR A 241 -11.53 -6.03 -2.62
N LEU A 242 -12.35 -6.89 -3.22
CA LEU A 242 -13.63 -7.41 -2.72
C LEU A 242 -14.55 -6.34 -2.14
N ILE A 243 -14.66 -5.19 -2.82
CA ILE A 243 -15.28 -3.99 -2.25
C ILE A 243 -16.75 -4.21 -1.91
N GLY A 244 -17.47 -5.03 -2.67
CA GLY A 244 -18.86 -5.41 -2.39
C GLY A 244 -19.09 -6.10 -1.04
N GLN A 245 -18.03 -6.64 -0.42
CA GLN A 245 -18.07 -7.25 0.92
C GLN A 245 -17.62 -6.29 2.03
N ARG A 246 -16.90 -5.22 1.68
CA ARG A 246 -16.28 -4.26 2.62
C ARG A 246 -17.09 -2.97 2.74
N ALA A 247 -17.63 -2.48 1.62
CA ALA A 247 -18.41 -1.25 1.56
C ALA A 247 -19.69 -1.35 2.41
N ILE A 248 -19.94 -0.28 3.16
CA ILE A 248 -20.97 -0.19 4.19
C ILE A 248 -22.36 -0.28 3.54
N ALA A 249 -22.69 0.68 2.68
CA ALA A 249 -24.00 0.84 2.06
C ALA A 249 -23.90 1.48 0.67
N THR A 250 -25.00 1.47 -0.08
CA THR A 250 -25.14 2.22 -1.34
C THR A 250 -25.47 3.69 -1.12
N ASP A 251 -26.14 4.00 -0.01
CA ASP A 251 -26.58 5.35 0.34
C ASP A 251 -25.43 6.14 1.03
N PRO A 252 -24.97 7.26 0.44
CA PRO A 252 -23.94 8.10 1.04
C PRO A 252 -24.23 8.56 2.48
N ALA A 253 -25.49 8.83 2.83
CA ALA A 253 -25.85 9.29 4.17
C ALA A 253 -25.67 8.18 5.23
N VAL A 254 -26.01 6.94 4.88
CA VAL A 254 -25.81 5.76 5.74
C VAL A 254 -24.31 5.49 5.91
N VAL A 255 -23.52 5.58 4.83
CA VAL A 255 -22.06 5.44 4.90
C VAL A 255 -21.47 6.51 5.82
N SER A 256 -21.86 7.77 5.65
CA SER A 256 -21.38 8.90 6.45
C SER A 256 -21.70 8.73 7.93
N THR A 257 -22.92 8.31 8.27
CA THR A 257 -23.38 8.11 9.65
C THR A 257 -22.56 7.03 10.36
N ILE A 258 -22.43 5.85 9.73
CA ILE A 258 -21.71 4.71 10.30
C ILE A 258 -20.21 4.99 10.36
N ALA A 259 -19.62 5.53 9.30
CA ALA A 259 -18.20 5.83 9.25
C ALA A 259 -17.81 6.89 10.30
N SER A 260 -18.60 7.96 10.45
CA SER A 260 -18.35 9.01 11.45
C SER A 260 -18.33 8.46 12.86
N ALA A 261 -19.31 7.63 13.21
CA ALA A 261 -19.39 7.01 14.52
C ALA A 261 -18.23 6.02 14.78
N TYR A 262 -17.88 5.21 13.79
CA TYR A 262 -16.71 4.32 13.87
C TYR A 262 -15.40 5.09 14.07
N VAL A 263 -15.21 6.20 13.34
CA VAL A 263 -14.04 7.09 13.49
C VAL A 263 -13.98 7.67 14.90
N ARG A 264 -15.11 8.14 15.46
CA ARG A 264 -15.15 8.61 16.86
C ARG A 264 -14.66 7.55 17.83
N GLY A 265 -15.16 6.31 17.69
CA GLY A 265 -14.76 5.21 18.56
C GLY A 265 -13.26 4.87 18.49
N LEU A 266 -12.64 4.98 17.31
CA LEU A 266 -11.18 4.84 17.16
C LEU A 266 -10.43 5.99 17.86
N GLU A 267 -10.82 7.23 17.57
CA GLU A 267 -10.14 8.43 18.09
C GLU A 267 -10.22 8.54 19.63
N GLU A 268 -11.31 8.09 20.25
CA GLU A 268 -11.45 8.00 21.72
C GLU A 268 -10.38 7.14 22.39
N THR A 269 -9.80 6.21 21.64
CA THR A 269 -8.77 5.29 22.12
C THR A 269 -7.37 5.69 21.66
N SER A 270 -7.23 6.89 21.10
CA SER A 270 -5.99 7.45 20.55
C SER A 270 -5.43 6.68 19.35
N VAL A 271 -6.31 6.05 18.55
CA VAL A 271 -5.97 5.47 17.25
C VAL A 271 -6.60 6.34 16.16
N GLY A 272 -5.78 6.87 15.26
CA GLY A 272 -6.27 7.61 14.10
C GLY A 272 -7.01 6.70 13.12
N ALA A 273 -7.94 7.27 12.37
CA ALA A 273 -8.62 6.59 11.27
C ALA A 273 -8.02 6.98 9.92
N THR A 274 -8.22 6.14 8.90
CA THR A 274 -7.88 6.44 7.51
C THR A 274 -9.07 6.12 6.62
N LEU A 275 -9.61 7.15 5.99
CA LEU A 275 -10.73 7.02 5.07
C LEU A 275 -10.21 6.49 3.74
N LYS A 276 -10.85 5.45 3.21
CA LYS A 276 -10.39 4.83 1.97
C LYS A 276 -11.54 4.31 1.08
N HIS A 277 -11.39 4.29 -0.24
CA HIS A 277 -10.21 4.68 -1.03
C HIS A 277 -10.63 5.78 -1.99
N PHE A 278 -10.22 7.02 -1.74
CA PHE A 278 -10.57 8.14 -2.64
C PHE A 278 -9.95 7.91 -4.03
N PRO A 279 -10.65 8.14 -5.16
CA PRO A 279 -11.93 8.86 -5.34
C PRO A 279 -13.21 8.01 -5.23
N GLY A 280 -13.13 6.77 -4.75
CA GLY A 280 -14.24 5.82 -4.72
C GLY A 280 -13.98 4.64 -5.65
N ILE A 281 -13.62 3.48 -5.11
CA ILE A 281 -13.37 2.25 -5.90
C ILE A 281 -14.65 1.44 -6.17
N GLY A 282 -15.77 1.82 -5.55
CA GLY A 282 -17.04 1.08 -5.62
C GLY A 282 -17.62 0.94 -7.03
N ARG A 283 -17.28 1.84 -7.96
CA ARG A 283 -17.76 1.83 -9.36
C ARG A 283 -16.79 1.22 -10.35
N VAL A 284 -15.60 0.86 -9.89
CA VAL A 284 -14.53 0.33 -10.72
C VAL A 284 -14.74 -1.17 -10.95
N ARG A 285 -14.42 -1.64 -12.17
CA ARG A 285 -14.66 -3.03 -12.59
C ARG A 285 -13.45 -3.95 -12.47
N THR A 286 -12.24 -3.42 -12.31
CA THR A 286 -11.01 -4.23 -12.24
C THR A 286 -10.33 -4.06 -10.89
N ASP A 287 -9.68 -5.12 -10.43
CA ASP A 287 -8.89 -5.09 -9.21
C ASP A 287 -7.56 -4.36 -9.42
N THR A 288 -7.37 -3.23 -8.74
CA THR A 288 -6.15 -2.41 -8.82
C THR A 288 -4.90 -3.13 -8.30
N HIS A 289 -5.08 -4.20 -7.50
CA HIS A 289 -3.98 -5.10 -7.14
C HIS A 289 -3.31 -5.70 -8.38
N HIS A 290 -4.04 -5.78 -9.50
CA HIS A 290 -3.59 -6.46 -10.71
C HIS A 290 -3.60 -5.64 -11.98
N PHE A 291 -4.53 -4.71 -12.11
CA PHE A 291 -4.77 -4.00 -13.36
C PHE A 291 -4.92 -2.51 -13.12
N SER A 292 -4.55 -1.71 -14.12
CA SER A 292 -5.04 -0.33 -14.17
C SER A 292 -6.58 -0.31 -14.16
N ALA A 293 -7.14 0.74 -13.58
CA ALA A 293 -8.57 0.88 -13.42
C ALA A 293 -9.01 2.31 -13.63
N ASN A 294 -10.08 2.49 -14.41
CA ASN A 294 -10.62 3.80 -14.76
C ASN A 294 -11.94 4.04 -14.04
N LEU A 295 -12.14 5.28 -13.60
CA LEU A 295 -13.40 5.80 -13.11
C LEU A 295 -13.88 6.88 -14.08
N ASP A 296 -14.76 6.47 -14.99
CA ASP A 296 -15.29 7.33 -16.05
C ASP A 296 -16.53 8.13 -15.61
N THR A 297 -16.98 7.92 -14.35
CA THR A 297 -18.10 8.65 -13.76
C THR A 297 -17.81 10.17 -13.77
N PRO A 298 -18.74 11.00 -14.26
CA PRO A 298 -18.57 12.45 -14.24
C PRO A 298 -18.33 13.00 -12.84
N VAL A 299 -17.44 13.98 -12.70
CA VAL A 299 -17.09 14.58 -11.40
C VAL A 299 -18.32 15.08 -10.64
N ARG A 300 -19.25 15.74 -11.32
CA ARG A 300 -20.52 16.22 -10.73
C ARG A 300 -21.35 15.11 -10.06
N GLU A 301 -21.29 13.89 -10.60
CA GLU A 301 -22.01 12.75 -10.01
C GLU A 301 -21.26 12.23 -8.79
N LEU A 302 -19.92 12.15 -8.84
CA LEU A 302 -19.09 11.78 -7.71
C LEU A 302 -19.26 12.76 -6.53
N GLU A 303 -19.28 14.06 -6.80
CA GLU A 303 -19.57 15.10 -5.79
C GLU A 303 -20.92 14.92 -5.13
N ALA A 304 -21.95 14.60 -5.92
CA ALA A 304 -23.31 14.39 -5.45
C ALA A 304 -23.52 13.01 -4.81
N THR A 305 -22.54 12.12 -4.84
CA THR A 305 -22.65 10.74 -4.32
C THR A 305 -21.38 10.25 -3.63
N ASP A 306 -20.45 9.63 -4.36
CA ASP A 306 -19.28 8.91 -3.84
C ASP A 306 -18.38 9.74 -2.92
N TRP A 307 -18.32 11.06 -3.12
CA TRP A 307 -17.45 11.96 -2.35
C TRP A 307 -18.12 12.53 -1.10
N ILE A 308 -19.45 12.43 -0.97
CA ILE A 308 -20.18 12.92 0.20
C ILE A 308 -19.63 12.30 1.49
N PRO A 309 -19.45 10.96 1.63
CA PRO A 309 -18.97 10.39 2.88
C PRO A 309 -17.57 10.85 3.23
N PHE A 310 -16.69 11.01 2.24
CA PHE A 310 -15.33 11.50 2.48
C PHE A 310 -15.36 12.93 3.00
N ARG A 311 -16.07 13.83 2.30
CA ARG A 311 -16.17 15.24 2.70
C ARG A 311 -16.80 15.41 4.07
N GLU A 312 -17.88 14.70 4.34
CA GLU A 312 -18.59 14.75 5.62
C GLU A 312 -17.65 14.34 6.77
N VAL A 313 -17.05 13.15 6.68
CA VAL A 313 -16.21 12.62 7.76
C VAL A 313 -14.94 13.46 7.95
N LEU A 314 -14.33 13.98 6.87
CA LEU A 314 -13.15 14.85 6.95
C LEU A 314 -13.47 16.23 7.54
N SER A 315 -14.72 16.70 7.47
CA SER A 315 -15.11 18.02 7.99
C SER A 315 -15.08 18.12 9.52
N HIS A 316 -15.20 16.97 10.19
CA HIS A 316 -15.29 16.89 11.66
C HIS A 316 -14.34 15.86 12.28
N SER A 317 -13.41 15.31 11.51
CA SER A 317 -12.34 14.45 12.01
C SER A 317 -10.98 14.89 11.47
N ARG A 318 -9.90 14.38 12.08
CA ARG A 318 -8.55 14.50 11.50
C ARG A 318 -8.09 13.16 10.93
N SER A 319 -9.05 12.35 10.48
CA SER A 319 -8.76 11.09 9.78
C SER A 319 -7.82 11.35 8.62
N ALA A 320 -6.87 10.46 8.38
CA ALA A 320 -6.08 10.45 7.17
C ALA A 320 -6.97 10.12 5.96
N LEU A 321 -6.53 10.48 4.76
CA LEU A 321 -7.18 10.12 3.50
C LEU A 321 -6.26 9.24 2.66
N MET A 322 -6.68 8.01 2.38
CA MET A 322 -5.99 7.14 1.44
C MET A 322 -6.54 7.32 0.02
N VAL A 323 -5.64 7.56 -0.92
CA VAL A 323 -5.94 7.73 -2.34
C VAL A 323 -5.55 6.47 -3.10
N GLY A 324 -6.55 5.84 -3.73
CA GLY A 324 -6.42 4.63 -4.51
C GLY A 324 -5.75 4.84 -5.87
N HIS A 325 -5.29 3.74 -6.45
CA HIS A 325 -4.64 3.72 -7.77
C HIS A 325 -5.66 3.64 -8.93
N ILE A 326 -6.58 4.61 -8.98
CA ILE A 326 -7.62 4.69 -10.01
C ILE A 326 -7.42 5.94 -10.87
N THR A 327 -7.47 5.80 -12.18
CA THR A 327 -7.50 6.93 -13.11
C THR A 327 -8.89 7.57 -13.09
N LEU A 328 -8.99 8.78 -12.55
CA LEU A 328 -10.20 9.59 -12.62
C LEU A 328 -10.23 10.29 -13.98
N THR A 329 -10.79 9.62 -14.98
CA THR A 329 -10.63 9.97 -16.40
C THR A 329 -11.08 11.40 -16.71
N ALA A 330 -12.13 11.88 -16.03
CA ALA A 330 -12.66 13.23 -16.20
C ALA A 330 -11.76 14.35 -15.65
N VAL A 331 -10.70 14.03 -14.88
CA VAL A 331 -9.81 15.01 -14.24
C VAL A 331 -8.37 14.86 -14.75
N ASP A 332 -7.86 13.63 -14.75
CA ASP A 332 -6.51 13.32 -15.21
C ASP A 332 -6.52 11.92 -15.86
N PRO A 333 -6.64 11.83 -17.19
CA PRO A 333 -6.66 10.54 -17.89
C PRO A 333 -5.27 9.87 -17.95
N ASP A 334 -4.20 10.59 -17.61
CA ASP A 334 -2.82 10.11 -17.77
C ASP A 334 -2.25 9.49 -16.50
N ARG A 335 -2.92 9.67 -15.35
CA ARG A 335 -2.40 9.32 -14.02
C ARG A 335 -3.49 8.75 -13.14
N ALA A 336 -3.11 7.79 -12.29
CA ALA A 336 -3.96 7.40 -11.19
C ALA A 336 -4.06 8.54 -10.16
N ALA A 337 -5.19 8.62 -9.47
CA ALA A 337 -5.51 9.63 -8.46
C ALA A 337 -4.39 9.78 -7.43
N SER A 338 -3.80 8.68 -6.98
CA SER A 338 -2.74 8.64 -5.97
C SER A 338 -1.45 9.38 -6.34
N HIS A 339 -1.23 9.68 -7.63
CA HIS A 339 -0.08 10.46 -8.09
C HIS A 339 -0.47 11.58 -9.06
N SER A 340 -1.76 11.92 -9.14
CA SER A 340 -2.24 13.03 -9.95
C SER A 340 -2.25 14.31 -9.12
N LYS A 341 -1.47 15.32 -9.54
CA LYS A 341 -1.53 16.67 -8.95
C LYS A 341 -2.91 17.30 -9.11
N ARG A 342 -3.62 17.05 -10.23
CA ARG A 342 -4.97 17.59 -10.43
C ARG A 342 -5.96 17.03 -9.42
N VAL A 343 -5.78 15.76 -9.02
CA VAL A 343 -6.64 15.11 -8.02
C VAL A 343 -6.23 15.49 -6.61
N VAL A 344 -4.96 15.27 -6.22
CA VAL A 344 -4.53 15.49 -4.83
C VAL A 344 -4.48 16.99 -4.51
N ASP A 345 -3.71 17.77 -5.24
CA ASP A 345 -3.59 19.21 -4.99
C ASP A 345 -4.87 19.95 -5.39
N GLY A 346 -5.39 19.69 -6.60
CA GLY A 346 -6.54 20.40 -7.13
C GLY A 346 -7.87 20.11 -6.43
N ILE A 347 -8.14 18.85 -6.06
CA ILE A 347 -9.42 18.47 -5.42
C ILE A 347 -9.28 18.45 -3.90
N ILE A 348 -8.37 17.62 -3.40
CA ILE A 348 -8.28 17.36 -1.96
C ILE A 348 -7.73 18.60 -1.22
N ARG A 349 -6.62 19.18 -1.69
CA ARG A 349 -5.99 20.32 -1.01
C ARG A 349 -6.68 21.65 -1.28
N ASP A 350 -6.96 21.97 -2.54
CA ASP A 350 -7.45 23.29 -2.93
C ASP A 350 -8.98 23.41 -2.79
N LYS A 351 -9.75 22.56 -3.48
CA LYS A 351 -11.22 22.64 -3.48
C LYS A 351 -11.85 22.23 -2.16
N TRP A 352 -11.45 21.10 -1.59
CA TRP A 352 -11.96 20.64 -0.31
C TRP A 352 -11.27 21.33 0.88
N GLY A 353 -10.11 21.96 0.66
CA GLY A 353 -9.36 22.59 1.73
C GLY A 353 -8.79 21.60 2.76
N TYR A 354 -8.68 20.30 2.44
CA TYR A 354 -8.28 19.30 3.42
C TYR A 354 -6.77 19.36 3.73
N GLN A 355 -6.46 19.70 4.99
CA GLN A 355 -5.09 19.89 5.48
C GLN A 355 -4.57 18.74 6.35
N GLY A 356 -5.30 17.62 6.46
CA GLY A 356 -4.79 16.44 7.18
C GLY A 356 -3.88 15.57 6.31
N VAL A 357 -3.46 14.43 6.83
CA VAL A 357 -2.53 13.52 6.15
C VAL A 357 -3.19 12.83 4.96
N VAL A 358 -2.58 12.94 3.78
CA VAL A 358 -2.95 12.16 2.58
C VAL A 358 -1.92 11.07 2.36
N MET A 359 -2.37 9.85 2.08
CA MET A 359 -1.49 8.72 1.78
C MET A 359 -1.90 8.00 0.51
N THR A 360 -0.95 7.33 -0.14
CA THR A 360 -1.29 6.40 -1.23
C THR A 360 -1.87 5.10 -0.65
N ASP A 361 -2.61 4.39 -1.48
CA ASP A 361 -2.71 2.92 -1.37
C ASP A 361 -1.33 2.26 -1.64
N ASP A 362 -1.23 0.94 -1.53
CA ASP A 362 0.04 0.22 -1.66
C ASP A 362 0.69 0.39 -3.04
N LEU A 363 1.82 1.08 -3.11
CA LEU A 363 2.58 1.32 -4.34
C LEU A 363 3.09 0.04 -5.02
N VAL A 364 3.02 -1.09 -4.33
CA VAL A 364 3.40 -2.41 -4.86
C VAL A 364 2.25 -3.07 -5.65
N MET A 365 1.06 -2.47 -5.68
CA MET A 365 -0.08 -2.93 -6.48
C MET A 365 0.17 -2.81 -7.99
N GLY A 366 -0.41 -3.73 -8.76
CA GLY A 366 -0.20 -3.83 -10.21
C GLY A 366 -0.47 -2.54 -10.98
N ALA A 367 -1.50 -1.78 -10.59
CA ALA A 367 -1.86 -0.50 -11.20
C ALA A 367 -0.73 0.56 -11.19
N ILE A 368 0.26 0.42 -10.30
CA ILE A 368 1.42 1.31 -10.23
C ILE A 368 2.72 0.54 -10.51
N TYR A 369 2.94 -0.58 -9.82
CA TYR A 369 4.22 -1.28 -9.83
C TYR A 369 4.61 -1.84 -11.21
N GLN A 370 3.62 -2.31 -11.98
CA GLN A 370 3.85 -2.83 -13.34
C GLN A 370 4.04 -1.71 -14.38
N HIS A 371 3.80 -0.46 -13.99
CA HIS A 371 4.02 0.73 -14.79
C HIS A 371 5.30 1.44 -14.31
N ASP A 372 5.39 2.75 -14.50
CA ASP A 372 6.53 3.54 -14.05
C ASP A 372 6.37 3.95 -12.57
N VAL A 373 6.65 3.01 -11.66
CA VAL A 373 6.61 3.27 -10.21
C VAL A 373 7.54 4.42 -9.79
N CYS A 374 8.67 4.64 -10.47
CA CYS A 374 9.56 5.74 -10.12
C CYS A 374 8.95 7.10 -10.45
N LYS A 375 8.30 7.20 -11.62
CA LYS A 375 7.51 8.37 -11.98
C LYS A 375 6.37 8.58 -10.99
N ALA A 376 5.61 7.54 -10.64
CA ALA A 376 4.50 7.64 -9.71
C ALA A 376 4.94 8.13 -8.31
N VAL A 377 6.09 7.67 -7.80
CA VAL A 377 6.65 8.14 -6.51
C VAL A 377 6.95 9.64 -6.53
N VAL A 378 7.66 10.12 -7.55
CA VAL A 378 7.99 11.54 -7.70
C VAL A 378 6.72 12.38 -7.88
N GLU A 379 5.80 11.92 -8.72
CA GLU A 379 4.55 12.62 -8.99
C GLU A 379 3.63 12.66 -7.76
N ALA A 380 3.56 11.60 -6.95
CA ALA A 380 2.77 11.57 -5.72
C ALA A 380 3.27 12.60 -4.67
N ILE A 381 4.59 12.67 -4.46
CA ILE A 381 5.19 13.68 -3.57
C ILE A 381 4.85 15.09 -4.08
N ASN A 382 5.07 15.34 -5.37
CA ASN A 382 4.81 16.65 -5.98
C ASN A 382 3.31 17.01 -6.09
N ALA A 383 2.43 16.00 -6.03
CA ALA A 383 0.99 16.15 -5.97
C ALA A 383 0.51 16.54 -4.55
N GLY A 384 1.36 16.45 -3.53
CA GLY A 384 1.02 16.77 -2.14
C GLY A 384 0.55 15.58 -1.31
N VAL A 385 0.91 14.35 -1.71
CA VAL A 385 0.76 13.16 -0.87
C VAL A 385 1.83 13.18 0.23
N ASP A 386 1.43 12.83 1.45
CA ASP A 386 2.29 12.89 2.62
C ASP A 386 2.94 11.56 2.99
N LEU A 387 2.23 10.44 2.82
CA LEU A 387 2.75 9.10 3.09
C LEU A 387 2.60 8.18 1.87
N LEU A 388 3.72 7.59 1.47
CA LEU A 388 3.83 6.57 0.43
C LEU A 388 3.84 5.21 1.11
N LEU A 389 2.82 4.40 0.83
CA LEU A 389 2.66 3.08 1.44
C LEU A 389 3.36 2.00 0.60
N VAL A 390 4.19 1.19 1.25
CA VAL A 390 4.79 -0.04 0.72
C VAL A 390 4.37 -1.18 1.66
N ALA A 391 3.22 -1.80 1.39
CA ALA A 391 2.51 -2.57 2.40
C ALA A 391 3.01 -4.03 2.52
N TYR A 392 2.78 -4.88 1.53
CA TYR A 392 2.92 -6.33 1.72
C TYR A 392 4.33 -6.88 1.45
N ASP A 393 5.05 -6.29 0.50
CA ASP A 393 6.41 -6.71 0.13
C ASP A 393 7.42 -5.62 0.49
N GLY A 394 7.84 -5.62 1.77
CA GLY A 394 8.80 -4.65 2.30
C GLY A 394 10.13 -4.59 1.55
N ALA A 395 10.52 -5.64 0.81
CA ALA A 395 11.72 -5.59 -0.01
C ALA A 395 11.61 -4.57 -1.17
N GLN A 396 10.40 -4.23 -1.62
CA GLN A 396 10.20 -3.21 -2.65
C GLN A 396 10.49 -1.79 -2.18
N PHE A 397 10.56 -1.58 -0.87
CA PHE A 397 10.93 -0.29 -0.28
C PHE A 397 12.24 0.23 -0.89
N TYR A 398 13.27 -0.61 -1.05
CA TYR A 398 14.54 -0.15 -1.59
C TYR A 398 14.45 0.34 -3.04
N ARG A 399 13.58 -0.28 -3.87
CA ARG A 399 13.34 0.19 -5.23
C ARG A 399 12.61 1.53 -5.20
N ILE A 400 11.55 1.62 -4.41
CA ILE A 400 10.65 2.78 -4.32
C ILE A 400 11.38 3.98 -3.71
N PHE A 401 12.10 3.80 -2.60
CA PHE A 401 12.89 4.85 -1.95
C PHE A 401 14.04 5.31 -2.85
N ALA A 402 14.71 4.41 -3.57
CA ALA A 402 15.73 4.80 -4.55
C ALA A 402 15.16 5.73 -5.64
N CYS A 403 13.93 5.51 -6.10
CA CYS A 403 13.27 6.43 -7.04
C CYS A 403 13.11 7.85 -6.45
N ALA A 404 12.70 7.96 -5.18
CA ALA A 404 12.58 9.25 -4.50
C ALA A 404 13.95 9.91 -4.26
N LEU A 405 14.95 9.11 -3.89
CA LEU A 405 16.33 9.56 -3.68
C LEU A 405 16.92 10.12 -4.98
N ASP A 406 16.78 9.39 -6.09
CA ASP A 406 17.19 9.84 -7.42
C ASP A 406 16.43 11.09 -7.86
N GLY A 407 15.11 11.14 -7.58
CA GLY A 407 14.28 12.32 -7.82
C GLY A 407 14.79 13.54 -7.05
N SER A 408 15.12 13.39 -5.77
CA SER A 408 15.67 14.46 -4.92
C SER A 408 17.02 14.94 -5.45
N ARG A 409 17.95 14.02 -5.71
CA ARG A 409 19.30 14.30 -6.24
C ARG A 409 19.27 15.01 -7.60
N GLN A 410 18.26 14.73 -8.41
CA GLN A 410 18.05 15.36 -9.72
C GLN A 410 17.22 16.65 -9.65
N GLY A 411 16.82 17.11 -8.47
CA GLY A 411 16.01 18.33 -8.30
C GLY A 411 14.57 18.20 -8.83
N LYS A 412 14.04 16.97 -8.92
CA LYS A 412 12.69 16.69 -9.43
C LYS A 412 11.60 16.75 -8.36
N LEU A 413 11.97 16.78 -7.08
CA LEU A 413 11.02 16.90 -5.98
C LEU A 413 10.75 18.36 -5.65
N ASP A 414 9.47 18.69 -5.49
CA ASP A 414 9.03 20.02 -5.06
C ASP A 414 9.30 20.19 -3.55
N ALA A 415 10.28 21.03 -3.22
CA ALA A 415 10.68 21.29 -1.85
C ALA A 415 9.58 21.96 -1.02
N ALA A 416 8.66 22.71 -1.63
CA ALA A 416 7.53 23.31 -0.92
C ALA A 416 6.50 22.24 -0.53
N MET A 417 6.26 21.26 -1.42
CA MET A 417 5.38 20.13 -1.13
C MET A 417 5.92 19.25 -0.01
N LEU A 418 7.23 18.95 -0.01
CA LEU A 418 7.87 18.21 1.08
C LEU A 418 7.74 18.92 2.43
N ARG A 419 8.02 20.24 2.50
CA ARG A 419 7.86 21.01 3.76
C ARG A 419 6.42 21.07 4.23
N ALA A 420 5.47 21.29 3.31
CA ALA A 420 4.05 21.30 3.65
C ALA A 420 3.59 19.94 4.17
N SER A 421 4.14 18.87 3.61
CA SER A 421 3.89 17.50 4.04
C SER A 421 4.47 17.20 5.42
N GLU A 422 5.74 17.57 5.66
CA GLU A 422 6.39 17.42 6.96
C GLU A 422 5.58 18.11 8.07
N ALA A 423 5.12 19.34 7.83
CA ALA A 423 4.27 20.07 8.77
C ALA A 423 2.96 19.34 9.11
N ARG A 424 2.36 18.61 8.15
CA ARG A 424 1.17 17.79 8.38
C ARG A 424 1.49 16.51 9.15
N LEU A 425 2.62 15.88 8.87
CA LEU A 425 3.09 14.68 9.58
C LEU A 425 3.46 14.99 11.04
N GLU A 426 4.03 16.16 11.30
CA GLU A 426 4.36 16.64 12.66
C GLU A 426 3.11 16.92 13.50
N GLN A 427 2.03 17.42 12.89
CA GLN A 427 0.74 17.57 13.56
C GLN A 427 0.16 16.21 14.00
N GLY A 428 0.58 15.12 13.35
CA GLY A 428 0.23 13.75 13.68
C GLY A 428 -1.23 13.41 13.41
N PHE A 429 -1.60 12.20 13.81
CA PHE A 429 -2.98 11.73 13.76
C PHE A 429 -3.69 12.05 15.09
N PRO A 430 -5.01 12.30 15.08
CA PRO A 430 -5.76 12.66 16.27
C PRO A 430 -5.63 11.59 17.36
N THR A 431 -5.13 12.01 18.53
CA THR A 431 -5.24 11.26 19.79
C THR A 431 -6.32 11.90 20.67
N ALA A 432 -6.80 11.19 21.69
CA ALA A 432 -7.77 11.74 22.64
C ALA A 432 -7.28 13.05 23.30
N GLN A 433 -5.95 13.24 23.41
CA GLN A 433 -5.32 14.48 23.89
C GLN A 433 -5.39 15.64 22.88
N ALA A 434 -5.39 15.39 21.57
CA ALA A 434 -5.40 16.43 20.55
C ALA A 434 -6.77 17.14 20.41
N ARG A 435 -7.88 16.44 20.66
CA ARG A 435 -9.25 17.00 20.60
C ARG A 435 -9.52 18.07 21.66
N ALA A 436 -8.88 17.98 22.83
CA ALA A 436 -9.01 18.99 23.88
C ALA A 436 -8.36 20.34 23.49
N ALA A 437 -7.50 20.35 22.46
CA ALA A 437 -6.69 21.52 22.07
C ALA A 437 -6.97 22.07 20.66
N SER A 438 -7.86 21.45 19.88
CA SER A 438 -8.05 21.81 18.46
C SER A 438 -9.44 22.34 18.10
N SER A 439 -9.49 23.48 17.41
CA SER A 439 -10.68 23.91 16.67
C SER A 439 -10.99 22.94 15.50
N PRO A 440 -12.27 22.77 15.11
CA PRO A 440 -12.65 21.94 13.96
C PRO A 440 -11.93 22.42 12.70
N MET A 441 -11.34 21.47 11.97
CA MET A 441 -10.62 21.74 10.72
C MET A 441 -11.65 22.04 9.64
N ARG A 442 -11.77 23.31 9.21
CA ARG A 442 -12.76 23.69 8.20
C ARG A 442 -12.40 23.10 6.84
N VAL A 443 -13.16 22.10 6.41
CA VAL A 443 -13.37 21.83 4.98
C VAL A 443 -14.19 23.01 4.45
N VAL A 444 -13.53 23.94 3.75
CA VAL A 444 -14.21 25.06 3.09
C VAL A 444 -14.42 24.64 1.65
N ASP A 445 -15.64 24.27 1.29
CA ASP A 445 -15.98 24.07 -0.12
C ASP A 445 -15.91 25.44 -0.80
N LYS A 446 -14.98 25.59 -1.73
CA LYS A 446 -15.06 26.72 -2.66
C LYS A 446 -16.19 26.37 -3.62
N ASP A 447 -17.31 27.09 -3.56
CA ASP A 447 -18.52 26.95 -4.42
C ASP A 447 -18.27 27.17 -5.93
N GLN A 448 -17.10 26.79 -6.46
CA GLN A 448 -16.78 26.81 -7.88
C GLN A 448 -16.98 25.41 -8.46
N PRO A 449 -17.92 25.22 -9.40
CA PRO A 449 -18.09 23.94 -10.08
C PRO A 449 -16.77 23.51 -10.73
N PHE A 450 -16.53 22.21 -10.80
CA PHE A 450 -15.41 21.66 -11.56
C PHE A 450 -15.51 22.13 -13.02
N ALA A 451 -14.55 22.96 -13.45
CA ALA A 451 -14.39 23.27 -14.86
C ALA A 451 -14.03 21.96 -15.57
N ASN A 452 -14.86 21.57 -16.55
CA ASN A 452 -14.66 20.39 -17.38
C ASN A 452 -13.34 20.41 -18.13
#